data_AF-A0A9I3BE09-F1
#
_entry.id   AF-A0A9I3BE09-F1
#
_cell.length_a   1.000
_cell.length_b   1.000
_cell.length_c   1.000
_cell.angle_alpha   90.00
_cell.angle_beta   90.00
_cell.angle_gamma   90.00
#
_symmetry.space_group_name_H-M   'P 1'
#
loop_
_entity.id
_entity.type
_entity.pdbx_description
1 polymer ?
#
loop_
_entity_poly.entity_id
_entity_poly.type
_entity_poly.pdbx_seq_one_letter_code
_entity_poly.pdbx_strand_id
1 'polypeptide(L)'
;MRICTIFAALLTLQSVAYGRPRADFGIAQSVPNSGKVLERALEALQSFSDLDNGGTVNIKSGYELLIQVANMVNSIATKLSHTGTALMDTIVTLANDEAGPVAGVFGQVNAALAELEQLINGGLKVELSTLDSRLGPALGNQFRDGFRGITAALKKLSTVLAELQVAIEAVQKAAGGGPVTALHVRTFVPITLTNRLLTALAQLRSALPVVSFVIKRTVG
;
A
#
# COMPACT_ATOMS: atom_id res chain seq x y z
N MET A 1 1.68 -18.04 70.20
CA MET A 1 1.78 -16.63 69.78
C MET A 1 2.18 -16.63 68.29
N ARG A 2 1.25 -16.23 67.39
CA ARG A 2 1.41 -15.75 65.98
C ARG A 2 2.22 -16.64 65.00
N ILE A 3 1.66 -17.39 64.04
CA ILE A 3 1.01 -17.06 62.73
C ILE A 3 1.87 -16.16 61.80
N CYS A 4 1.96 -16.58 60.52
CA CYS A 4 2.47 -15.87 59.31
C CYS A 4 3.99 -15.99 59.07
N THR A 5 4.53 -16.46 57.93
CA THR A 5 4.22 -16.17 56.50
C THR A 5 4.68 -17.36 55.60
N ILE A 6 3.80 -18.06 54.89
CA ILE A 6 3.25 -17.78 53.54
C ILE A 6 4.25 -17.97 52.40
N PHE A 7 4.06 -19.10 51.73
CA PHE A 7 4.27 -19.39 50.31
C PHE A 7 3.58 -18.32 49.45
N ALA A 8 4.31 -17.37 48.83
CA ALA A 8 3.80 -16.52 47.74
C ALA A 8 4.93 -15.71 47.06
N ALA A 9 4.72 -15.45 45.77
CA ALA A 9 5.44 -14.53 44.87
C ALA A 9 6.65 -15.12 44.11
N LEU A 10 6.45 -16.17 43.30
CA LEU A 10 6.33 -16.06 41.83
C LEU A 10 5.69 -14.74 41.31
N LEU A 11 6.23 -14.19 40.21
CA LEU A 11 5.95 -12.89 39.57
C LEU A 11 6.68 -11.71 40.25
N THR A 12 7.64 -11.04 39.61
CA THR A 12 7.39 -10.28 38.36
C THR A 12 8.61 -10.25 37.43
N LEU A 13 8.52 -11.01 36.32
CA LEU A 13 8.97 -10.48 35.04
C LEU A 13 8.11 -9.25 34.76
N GLN A 14 8.66 -8.06 34.81
CA GLN A 14 8.34 -7.00 33.85
C GLN A 14 9.61 -6.14 33.70
N SER A 15 10.49 -6.57 32.81
CA SER A 15 11.32 -5.62 32.09
C SER A 15 10.36 -4.67 31.38
N VAL A 16 10.06 -3.55 32.03
CA VAL A 16 9.48 -2.38 31.37
C VAL A 16 10.58 -1.87 30.44
N ALA A 17 10.66 -2.51 29.27
CA ALA A 17 11.19 -1.85 28.11
C ALA A 17 10.32 -0.60 27.94
N TYR A 18 10.82 0.54 28.42
CA TYR A 18 10.43 1.84 27.91
C TYR A 18 10.88 1.90 26.45
N GLY A 19 10.27 1.07 25.60
CA GLY A 19 10.17 1.36 24.19
C GLY A 19 9.35 2.63 24.14
N ARG A 20 10.00 3.76 23.90
CA ARG A 20 9.32 4.99 23.49
C ARG A 20 8.24 4.56 22.48
N PRO A 21 6.95 4.88 22.70
CA PRO A 21 5.90 4.51 21.76
C PRO A 21 6.39 4.90 20.36
N ARG A 22 6.53 3.91 19.46
CA ARG A 22 6.82 4.23 18.06
C ARG A 22 5.68 5.10 17.60
N ALA A 23 5.98 6.28 17.12
CA ALA A 23 4.94 7.18 16.65
C ALA A 23 4.58 6.74 15.24
N ASP A 24 3.29 6.53 14.99
CA ASP A 24 2.79 5.87 13.79
C ASP A 24 1.56 6.65 13.25
N PHE A 25 1.39 6.76 11.94
CA PHE A 25 0.18 7.32 11.30
C PHE A 25 -0.15 8.77 11.69
N GLY A 26 0.86 9.60 11.98
CA GLY A 26 0.66 11.02 12.31
C GLY A 26 0.33 11.28 13.78
N ILE A 27 0.56 10.30 14.67
CA ILE A 27 0.42 10.47 16.12
C ILE A 27 1.65 9.99 16.88
N ALA A 28 1.98 10.71 17.96
CA ALA A 28 3.10 10.39 18.85
C ALA A 28 2.80 9.21 19.81
N GLN A 29 2.13 8.16 19.32
CA GLN A 29 1.82 6.92 20.02
C GLN A 29 1.80 5.74 19.07
N SER A 30 2.08 4.55 19.61
CA SER A 30 2.12 3.35 18.79
C SER A 30 0.74 2.82 18.45
N VAL A 31 0.57 2.54 17.16
CA VAL A 31 -0.64 1.96 16.60
C VAL A 31 -0.43 0.45 16.39
N PRO A 32 -1.37 -0.42 16.80
CA PRO A 32 -1.21 -1.85 16.63
C PRO A 32 -0.93 -2.26 15.18
N ASN A 33 0.08 -3.11 14.97
CA ASN A 33 0.52 -3.61 13.66
C ASN A 33 1.12 -2.56 12.70
N SER A 34 1.44 -1.34 13.12
CA SER A 34 2.11 -0.33 12.29
C SER A 34 3.35 -0.86 11.58
N GLY A 35 4.25 -1.55 12.31
CA GLY A 35 5.44 -2.18 11.73
C GLY A 35 5.13 -3.22 10.65
N LYS A 36 4.04 -3.99 10.79
CA LYS A 36 3.62 -4.94 9.75
C LYS A 36 3.02 -4.22 8.55
N VAL A 37 2.34 -3.09 8.75
CA VAL A 37 1.82 -2.27 7.65
C VAL A 37 2.98 -1.74 6.81
N LEU A 38 4.04 -1.25 7.47
CA LEU A 38 5.29 -0.85 6.84
C LEU A 38 5.90 -2.00 6.02
N GLU A 39 6.09 -3.18 6.61
CA GLU A 39 6.62 -4.36 5.91
C GLU A 39 5.79 -4.71 4.66
N ARG A 40 4.45 -4.77 4.79
CA ARG A 40 3.56 -5.09 3.66
C ARG A 40 3.55 -4.02 2.58
N ALA A 41 3.68 -2.75 2.95
CA ALA A 41 3.81 -1.65 1.99
C ALA A 41 5.12 -1.77 1.21
N LEU A 42 6.24 -2.10 1.87
CA LEU A 42 7.53 -2.34 1.21
C LEU A 42 7.50 -3.56 0.28
N GLU A 43 6.84 -4.66 0.67
CA GLU A 43 6.65 -5.82 -0.21
C GLU A 43 5.82 -5.48 -1.47
N ALA A 44 4.77 -4.69 -1.30
CA ALA A 44 3.94 -4.23 -2.42
C ALA A 44 4.69 -3.22 -3.30
N LEU A 45 5.50 -2.35 -2.70
CA LEU A 45 6.39 -1.43 -3.41
C LEU A 45 7.33 -2.20 -4.33
N GLN A 46 8.02 -3.22 -3.80
CA GLN A 46 8.89 -4.06 -4.62
C GLN A 46 8.12 -4.73 -5.75
N SER A 47 6.91 -5.22 -5.47
CA SER A 47 6.07 -5.86 -6.49
C SER A 47 5.63 -4.90 -7.61
N PHE A 48 5.44 -3.61 -7.33
CA PHE A 48 5.23 -2.59 -8.34
C PHE A 48 6.51 -2.26 -9.10
N SER A 49 7.63 -2.09 -8.40
CA SER A 49 8.95 -1.86 -9.00
C SER A 49 9.31 -2.96 -10.01
N ASP A 50 9.03 -4.22 -9.68
CA ASP A 50 9.29 -5.40 -10.51
C ASP A 50 8.41 -5.48 -11.79
N LEU A 51 7.44 -4.57 -11.95
CA LEU A 51 6.69 -4.46 -13.21
C LEU A 51 7.54 -3.79 -14.29
N ASP A 52 8.43 -2.86 -13.93
CA ASP A 52 9.26 -2.15 -14.90
C ASP A 52 10.46 -3.00 -15.32
N ASN A 53 10.51 -3.36 -16.60
CA ASN A 53 11.55 -4.22 -17.17
C ASN A 53 12.79 -3.45 -17.66
N GLY A 54 13.01 -2.20 -17.23
CA GLY A 54 14.22 -1.44 -17.59
C GLY A 54 14.22 -0.87 -19.03
N GLY A 55 13.03 -0.69 -19.61
CA GLY A 55 12.80 0.27 -20.70
C GLY A 55 13.41 0.02 -22.08
N THR A 56 14.15 -1.07 -22.34
CA THR A 56 14.77 -1.24 -23.67
C THR A 56 14.72 -2.68 -24.16
N VAL A 57 13.66 -3.05 -24.86
CA VAL A 57 13.68 -4.29 -25.67
C VAL A 57 14.39 -3.97 -26.97
N ASN A 58 15.68 -4.34 -27.06
CA ASN A 58 16.43 -4.27 -28.32
C ASN A 58 15.98 -5.40 -29.25
N ILE A 59 14.80 -5.23 -29.89
CA ILE A 59 14.34 -6.14 -30.92
C ILE A 59 15.20 -5.94 -32.16
N LYS A 60 16.19 -6.81 -32.34
CA LYS A 60 17.07 -6.82 -33.53
C LYS A 60 16.35 -7.21 -34.82
N SER A 61 15.08 -7.61 -34.77
CA SER A 61 14.40 -8.28 -35.89
C SER A 61 13.95 -7.36 -37.03
N GLY A 62 14.20 -6.04 -36.97
CA GLY A 62 13.80 -5.09 -38.02
C GLY A 62 12.28 -4.98 -38.26
N TYR A 63 11.47 -5.65 -37.43
CA TYR A 63 10.03 -5.73 -37.61
C TYR A 63 9.34 -4.67 -36.76
N GLU A 64 8.97 -3.56 -37.39
CA GLU A 64 8.46 -2.36 -36.74
C GLU A 64 7.25 -2.61 -35.83
N LEU A 65 6.36 -3.52 -36.22
CA LEU A 65 5.19 -3.86 -35.40
C LEU A 65 5.58 -4.45 -34.04
N LEU A 66 6.58 -5.33 -33.99
CA LEU A 66 7.04 -5.92 -32.73
C LEU A 66 7.70 -4.87 -31.84
N ILE A 67 8.47 -3.94 -32.43
CA ILE A 67 9.08 -2.81 -31.70
C ILE A 67 7.99 -1.91 -31.10
N GLN A 68 6.96 -1.57 -31.87
CA GLN A 68 5.85 -0.74 -31.39
C GLN A 68 5.09 -1.40 -30.25
N VAL A 69 4.78 -2.70 -30.36
CA VAL A 69 4.09 -3.45 -29.31
C VAL A 69 4.92 -3.49 -28.03
N ALA A 70 6.22 -3.77 -28.14
CA ALA A 70 7.13 -3.78 -27.00
C ALA A 70 7.19 -2.40 -26.31
N ASN A 71 7.26 -1.32 -27.09
CA ASN A 71 7.25 0.04 -26.55
C ASN A 71 5.95 0.37 -25.82
N MET A 72 4.78 -0.05 -26.34
CA MET A 72 3.49 0.17 -25.66
C MET A 72 3.39 -0.61 -24.36
N VAL A 73 3.81 -1.88 -24.36
CA VAL A 73 3.81 -2.71 -23.15
C VAL A 73 4.78 -2.17 -22.10
N ASN A 74 5.98 -1.75 -22.51
CA ASN A 74 6.93 -1.10 -21.60
C ASN A 74 6.37 0.21 -21.05
N SER A 75 5.70 1.02 -21.87
CA SER A 75 5.08 2.25 -21.39
C SER A 75 4.02 1.99 -20.32
N ILE A 76 3.17 0.96 -20.51
CA ILE A 76 2.21 0.51 -19.49
C ILE A 76 2.95 0.09 -18.21
N ALA A 77 3.98 -0.74 -18.35
CA ALA A 77 4.77 -1.26 -17.24
C ALA A 77 5.43 -0.15 -16.41
N THR A 78 6.14 0.77 -17.07
CA THR A 78 6.83 1.89 -16.42
C THR A 78 5.84 2.82 -15.72
N LYS A 79 4.71 3.15 -16.35
CA LYS A 79 3.69 4.01 -15.71
C LYS A 79 3.08 3.34 -14.47
N LEU A 80 2.74 2.05 -14.55
CA LEU A 80 2.19 1.32 -13.41
C LEU A 80 3.20 1.16 -12.28
N SER A 81 4.46 0.84 -12.61
CA SER A 81 5.54 0.79 -11.64
C SER A 81 5.69 2.12 -10.93
N HIS A 82 5.88 3.21 -11.68
CA HIS A 82 6.09 4.54 -11.12
C HIS A 82 4.94 5.01 -10.21
N THR A 83 3.69 4.95 -10.67
CA THR A 83 2.54 5.41 -9.88
C THR A 83 2.25 4.46 -8.71
N GLY A 84 2.49 3.15 -8.89
CA GLY A 84 2.32 2.15 -7.84
C GLY A 84 3.35 2.27 -6.72
N THR A 85 4.63 2.47 -7.06
CA THR A 85 5.68 2.71 -6.07
C THR A 85 5.46 4.01 -5.33
N ALA A 86 5.07 5.08 -6.04
CA ALA A 86 4.73 6.36 -5.41
C ALA A 86 3.61 6.22 -4.36
N LEU A 87 2.55 5.47 -4.66
CA LEU A 87 1.52 5.15 -3.68
C LEU A 87 2.10 4.40 -2.47
N MET A 88 2.89 3.34 -2.68
CA MET A 88 3.44 2.58 -1.56
C MET A 88 4.41 3.42 -0.72
N ASP A 89 5.19 4.30 -1.32
CA ASP A 89 6.08 5.25 -0.61
C ASP A 89 5.30 6.19 0.31
N THR A 90 4.14 6.69 -0.13
CA THR A 90 3.29 7.51 0.75
C THR A 90 2.75 6.70 1.94
N ILE A 91 2.43 5.41 1.75
CA ILE A 91 1.97 4.53 2.84
C ILE A 91 3.12 4.20 3.79
N VAL A 92 4.33 3.96 3.28
CA VAL A 92 5.55 3.78 4.07
C VAL A 92 5.83 5.02 4.91
N THR A 93 5.70 6.21 4.31
CA THR A 93 5.87 7.49 4.99
C THR A 93 4.81 7.65 6.09
N LEU A 94 3.54 7.40 5.77
CA LEU A 94 2.44 7.46 6.74
C LEU A 94 2.66 6.50 7.91
N ALA A 95 3.11 5.26 7.65
CA ALA A 95 3.36 4.27 8.71
C ALA A 95 4.51 4.65 9.65
N ASN A 96 5.45 5.50 9.20
CA ASN A 96 6.56 6.02 10.01
C ASN A 96 6.34 7.46 10.51
N ASP A 97 5.21 8.10 10.17
CA ASP A 97 5.00 9.50 10.51
C ASP A 97 4.66 9.67 11.99
N GLU A 98 5.46 10.49 12.67
CA GLU A 98 5.44 10.59 14.12
C GLU A 98 4.60 11.75 14.68
N ALA A 99 4.32 12.77 13.87
CA ALA A 99 3.81 14.06 14.37
C ALA A 99 3.19 14.97 13.29
N GLY A 100 3.17 14.54 12.03
CA GLY A 100 2.59 15.28 10.93
C GLY A 100 1.11 15.53 11.16
N PRO A 101 0.57 16.67 10.68
CA PRO A 101 -0.88 16.89 10.73
C PRO A 101 -1.55 15.73 10.01
N VAL A 102 -2.42 14.99 10.71
CA VAL A 102 -3.07 13.77 10.21
C VAL A 102 -3.73 14.00 8.86
N ALA A 103 -4.41 15.13 8.69
CA ALA A 103 -5.02 15.52 7.41
C ALA A 103 -4.00 15.66 6.26
N GLY A 104 -2.79 16.15 6.54
CA GLY A 104 -1.73 16.31 5.54
C GLY A 104 -1.15 14.97 5.09
N VAL A 105 -0.78 14.11 6.04
CA VAL A 105 -0.13 12.82 5.75
C VAL A 105 -1.10 11.82 5.10
N PHE A 106 -2.35 11.75 5.57
CA PHE A 106 -3.38 10.96 4.88
C PHE A 106 -3.80 11.58 3.55
N GLY A 107 -3.77 12.91 3.43
CA GLY A 107 -4.03 13.62 2.18
C GLY A 107 -3.08 13.22 1.05
N GLN A 108 -1.79 13.04 1.35
CA GLN A 108 -0.80 12.55 0.38
C GLN A 108 -1.11 11.12 -0.10
N VAL A 109 -1.46 10.22 0.82
CA VAL A 109 -1.85 8.85 0.47
C VAL A 109 -3.12 8.83 -0.38
N ASN A 110 -4.12 9.64 -0.04
CA ASN A 110 -5.37 9.75 -0.78
C ASN A 110 -5.14 10.29 -2.20
N ALA A 111 -4.24 11.26 -2.37
CA ALA A 111 -3.85 11.76 -3.69
C ALA A 111 -3.18 10.68 -4.53
N ALA A 112 -2.20 9.96 -3.98
CA ALA A 112 -1.51 8.88 -4.70
C ALA A 112 -2.45 7.70 -5.05
N LEU A 113 -3.43 7.40 -4.20
CA LEU A 113 -4.49 6.43 -4.50
C LEU A 113 -5.29 6.87 -5.73
N ALA A 114 -5.74 8.13 -5.75
CA ALA A 114 -6.50 8.67 -6.84
C ALA A 114 -5.70 8.70 -8.16
N GLU A 115 -4.41 9.02 -8.10
CA GLU A 115 -3.52 8.98 -9.27
C GLU A 115 -3.40 7.57 -9.86
N LEU A 116 -3.19 6.55 -9.02
CA LEU A 116 -3.12 5.16 -9.50
C LEU A 116 -4.45 4.68 -10.06
N GLU A 117 -5.57 5.03 -9.41
CA GLU A 117 -6.90 4.73 -9.93
C GLU A 117 -7.17 5.41 -11.27
N GLN A 118 -6.75 6.66 -11.45
CA GLN A 118 -6.89 7.39 -12.71
C GLN A 118 -6.03 6.78 -13.82
N LEU A 119 -4.79 6.38 -13.50
CA LEU A 119 -3.92 5.70 -14.46
C LEU A 119 -4.58 4.43 -14.99
N ILE A 120 -5.06 3.57 -14.10
CA ILE A 120 -5.63 2.26 -14.43
C ILE A 120 -6.97 2.38 -15.17
N ASN A 121 -7.81 3.35 -14.78
CA ASN A 121 -9.14 3.50 -15.36
C ASN A 121 -9.20 4.40 -16.62
N GLY A 122 -8.12 5.07 -16.97
CA GLY A 122 -8.12 5.94 -18.15
C GLY A 122 -6.75 6.37 -18.67
N GLY A 123 -5.75 6.53 -17.80
CA GLY A 123 -4.41 7.02 -18.17
C GLY A 123 -3.61 6.10 -19.11
N LEU A 124 -4.05 4.86 -19.30
CA LEU A 124 -3.45 3.88 -20.23
C LEU A 124 -4.25 3.67 -21.52
N LYS A 125 -5.25 4.53 -21.78
CA LYS A 125 -6.16 4.35 -22.94
C LYS A 125 -5.44 4.38 -24.28
N VAL A 126 -4.42 5.25 -24.43
CA VAL A 126 -3.69 5.42 -25.68
C VAL A 126 -2.93 4.14 -26.03
N GLU A 127 -2.18 3.59 -25.08
CA GLU A 127 -1.41 2.36 -25.23
C GLU A 127 -2.33 1.19 -25.56
N LEU A 128 -3.42 1.01 -24.78
CA LEU A 128 -4.37 -0.08 -25.00
C LEU A 128 -5.09 0.04 -26.35
N SER A 129 -5.51 1.25 -26.76
CA SER A 129 -6.13 1.45 -28.08
C SER A 129 -5.17 1.17 -29.22
N THR A 130 -3.89 1.49 -29.03
CA THR A 130 -2.84 1.22 -30.03
C THR A 130 -2.64 -0.28 -30.16
N LEU A 131 -2.50 -1.00 -29.04
CA LEU A 131 -2.41 -2.46 -29.03
C LEU A 131 -3.62 -3.12 -29.71
N ASP A 132 -4.84 -2.70 -29.37
CA ASP A 132 -6.06 -3.23 -29.96
C ASP A 132 -6.11 -3.00 -31.48
N SER A 133 -5.71 -1.82 -31.95
CA SER A 133 -5.73 -1.48 -33.38
C SER A 133 -4.70 -2.26 -34.20
N ARG A 134 -3.59 -2.66 -33.58
CA ARG A 134 -2.44 -3.29 -34.25
C ARG A 134 -2.48 -4.82 -34.18
N LEU A 135 -2.96 -5.38 -33.07
CA LEU A 135 -2.93 -6.82 -32.79
C LEU A 135 -4.32 -7.43 -32.56
N GLY A 136 -5.38 -6.61 -32.54
CA GLY A 136 -6.68 -7.02 -32.06
C GLY A 136 -6.79 -6.99 -30.52
N PRO A 137 -7.99 -7.23 -29.98
CA PRO A 137 -8.31 -6.89 -28.59
C PRO A 137 -7.75 -7.86 -27.54
N ALA A 138 -7.18 -8.99 -27.95
CA ALA A 138 -6.82 -10.07 -27.04
C ALA A 138 -5.77 -9.66 -25.98
N LEU A 139 -4.76 -8.86 -26.37
CA LEU A 139 -3.74 -8.38 -25.45
C LEU A 139 -4.27 -7.27 -24.54
N GLY A 140 -4.98 -6.29 -25.11
CA GLY A 140 -5.61 -5.21 -24.34
C GLY A 140 -6.62 -5.73 -23.32
N ASN A 141 -7.39 -6.76 -23.66
CA ASN A 141 -8.33 -7.40 -22.72
C ASN A 141 -7.61 -8.06 -21.54
N GLN A 142 -6.47 -8.71 -21.76
CA GLN A 142 -5.70 -9.29 -20.65
C GLN A 142 -5.18 -8.23 -19.67
N PHE A 143 -4.76 -7.05 -20.17
CA PHE A 143 -4.43 -5.92 -19.31
C PHE A 143 -5.64 -5.43 -18.52
N ARG A 144 -6.77 -5.21 -19.21
CA ARG A 144 -8.02 -4.77 -18.56
C ARG A 144 -8.48 -5.75 -17.49
N ASP A 145 -8.29 -7.04 -17.69
CA ASP A 145 -8.63 -8.09 -16.72
C ASP A 145 -7.76 -7.98 -15.46
N GLY A 146 -6.45 -7.80 -15.63
CA GLY A 146 -5.54 -7.52 -14.51
C GLY A 146 -5.90 -6.22 -13.78
N PHE A 147 -6.24 -5.16 -14.53
CA PHE A 147 -6.64 -3.87 -14.00
C PHE A 147 -7.91 -3.94 -13.14
N ARG A 148 -8.90 -4.77 -13.53
CA ARG A 148 -10.08 -5.01 -12.69
C ARG A 148 -9.71 -5.56 -11.31
N GLY A 149 -8.74 -6.46 -11.23
CA GLY A 149 -8.22 -6.99 -9.97
C GLY A 149 -7.55 -5.91 -9.11
N ILE A 150 -6.70 -5.08 -9.72
CA ILE A 150 -6.01 -3.99 -9.03
C ILE A 150 -7.01 -2.95 -8.54
N THR A 151 -7.95 -2.49 -9.37
CA THR A 151 -8.99 -1.54 -8.99
C THR A 151 -9.84 -2.04 -7.81
N ALA A 152 -10.21 -3.33 -7.81
CA ALA A 152 -10.96 -3.91 -6.69
C ALA A 152 -10.15 -3.91 -5.37
N ALA A 153 -8.85 -4.14 -5.44
CA ALA A 153 -7.96 -4.09 -4.28
C ALA A 153 -7.72 -2.64 -3.80
N LEU A 154 -7.51 -1.69 -4.71
CA LEU A 154 -7.36 -0.27 -4.40
C LEU A 154 -8.59 0.30 -3.69
N LYS A 155 -9.79 -0.06 -4.15
CA LYS A 155 -11.03 0.36 -3.48
C LYS A 155 -11.09 -0.09 -2.01
N LYS A 156 -10.66 -1.32 -1.73
CA LYS A 156 -10.61 -1.85 -0.35
C LYS A 156 -9.54 -1.13 0.48
N LEU A 157 -8.38 -0.87 -0.11
CA LEU A 157 -7.28 -0.13 0.52
C LEU A 157 -7.71 1.31 0.85
N SER A 158 -8.32 2.01 -0.10
CA SER A 158 -8.89 3.35 0.07
C SER A 158 -9.92 3.38 1.20
N THR A 159 -10.86 2.43 1.21
CA THR A 159 -11.89 2.34 2.26
C THR A 159 -11.27 2.21 3.65
N VAL A 160 -10.32 1.28 3.83
CA VAL A 160 -9.73 1.03 5.15
C VAL A 160 -8.78 2.13 5.60
N LEU A 161 -8.09 2.82 4.67
CA LEU A 161 -7.28 3.98 5.00
C LEU A 161 -8.13 5.18 5.42
N ALA A 162 -9.28 5.41 4.78
CA ALA A 162 -10.23 6.43 5.19
C ALA A 162 -10.80 6.14 6.60
N GLU A 163 -11.15 4.89 6.89
CA GLU A 163 -11.57 4.48 8.24
C GLU A 163 -10.45 4.68 9.28
N LEU A 164 -9.19 4.38 8.92
CA LEU A 164 -8.04 4.61 9.79
C LEU A 164 -7.82 6.10 10.03
N GLN A 165 -7.94 6.95 9.02
CA GLN A 165 -7.84 8.40 9.17
C GLN A 165 -8.87 8.91 10.19
N VAL A 166 -10.14 8.53 10.03
CA VAL A 166 -11.22 8.92 10.95
C VAL A 166 -10.95 8.44 12.37
N ALA A 167 -10.44 7.22 12.54
CA ALA A 167 -10.07 6.69 13.84
C ALA A 167 -8.94 7.49 14.49
N ILE A 168 -7.90 7.85 13.75
CA ILE A 168 -6.76 8.64 14.24
C ILE A 168 -7.18 10.08 14.58
N GLU A 169 -8.04 10.70 13.76
CA GLU A 169 -8.63 12.01 14.08
C GLU A 169 -9.45 11.96 15.37
N ALA A 170 -10.21 10.88 15.61
CA ALA A 170 -10.93 10.67 16.85
C ALA A 170 -10.00 10.51 18.07
N VAL A 171 -8.85 9.83 17.89
CA VAL A 171 -7.79 9.75 18.92
C VAL A 171 -7.28 11.14 19.30
N GLN A 172 -6.95 11.97 18.32
CA GLN A 172 -6.46 13.34 18.57
C GLN A 172 -7.52 14.20 19.24
N LYS A 173 -8.78 14.10 18.78
CA LYS A 173 -9.92 14.81 19.38
C LYS A 173 -10.13 14.41 20.84
N ALA A 174 -10.04 13.12 21.16
CA ALA A 174 -10.17 12.63 22.53
C ALA A 174 -9.03 13.11 23.44
N ALA A 175 -7.83 13.30 22.89
CA ALA A 175 -6.71 13.89 23.63
C ALA A 175 -6.91 15.38 23.94
N GLY A 176 -7.79 16.09 23.22
CA GLY A 176 -8.20 17.46 23.55
C GLY A 176 -7.07 18.49 23.58
N GLY A 177 -6.01 18.27 22.79
CA GLY A 177 -4.79 19.09 22.79
C GLY A 177 -3.71 18.64 23.81
N GLY A 178 -4.03 17.65 24.66
CA GLY A 178 -3.06 16.95 25.49
C GLY A 178 -2.33 15.82 24.76
N PRO A 179 -1.41 15.11 25.43
CA PRO A 179 -0.70 13.99 24.84
C PRO A 179 -1.66 12.84 24.50
N VAL A 180 -1.49 12.27 23.31
CA VAL A 180 -2.16 11.02 22.93
C VAL A 180 -1.64 9.90 23.82
N THR A 181 -2.54 9.05 24.34
CA THR A 181 -2.19 7.93 25.21
C THR A 181 -2.54 6.59 24.54
N ALA A 182 -1.92 5.51 25.01
CA ALA A 182 -2.27 4.16 24.55
C ALA A 182 -3.76 3.81 24.75
N LEU A 183 -4.41 4.38 25.77
CA LEU A 183 -5.85 4.22 25.98
C LEU A 183 -6.67 4.90 24.88
N HIS A 184 -6.28 6.10 24.44
CA HIS A 184 -6.93 6.76 23.31
C HIS A 184 -6.82 5.89 22.06
N VAL A 185 -5.61 5.44 21.72
CA VAL A 185 -5.39 4.57 20.55
C VAL A 185 -6.20 3.29 20.63
N ARG A 186 -6.17 2.57 21.77
CA ARG A 186 -6.93 1.32 21.94
C ARG A 186 -8.45 1.52 21.83
N THR A 187 -8.95 2.68 22.23
CA THR A 187 -10.39 2.99 22.22
C THR A 187 -10.90 3.21 20.79
N PHE A 188 -10.13 3.90 19.95
CA PHE A 188 -10.60 4.33 18.63
C PHE A 188 -9.99 3.54 17.46
N VAL A 189 -8.81 2.93 17.64
CA VAL A 189 -8.11 2.15 16.62
C VAL A 189 -8.14 0.67 17.02
N PRO A 190 -9.20 -0.07 16.66
CA PRO A 190 -9.27 -1.49 16.96
C PRO A 190 -8.25 -2.26 16.12
N ILE A 191 -7.69 -3.34 16.69
CA ILE A 191 -6.74 -4.23 15.98
C ILE A 191 -7.34 -4.79 14.67
N THR A 192 -8.66 -4.96 14.63
CA THR A 192 -9.38 -5.40 13.43
C THR A 192 -9.23 -4.42 12.26
N LEU A 193 -9.12 -3.12 12.52
CA LEU A 193 -8.92 -2.10 11.49
C LEU A 193 -7.54 -2.23 10.86
N THR A 194 -6.49 -2.35 11.66
CA THR A 194 -5.13 -2.49 11.13
C THR A 194 -4.90 -3.85 10.46
N ASN A 195 -5.57 -4.92 10.92
CA ASN A 195 -5.59 -6.21 10.22
C ASN A 195 -6.28 -6.13 8.84
N ARG A 196 -7.36 -5.34 8.72
CA ARG A 196 -8.01 -5.10 7.42
C ARG A 196 -7.09 -4.32 6.48
N LEU A 197 -6.31 -3.37 7.00
CA LEU A 197 -5.30 -2.66 6.22
C LEU A 197 -4.22 -3.62 5.69
N LEU A 198 -3.67 -4.49 6.55
CA LEU A 198 -2.74 -5.54 6.14
C LEU A 198 -3.33 -6.44 5.04
N THR A 199 -4.60 -6.81 5.19
CA THR A 199 -5.30 -7.64 4.20
C THR A 199 -5.47 -6.90 2.87
N ALA A 200 -5.81 -5.62 2.90
CA ALA A 200 -5.96 -4.80 1.69
C ALA A 200 -4.63 -4.66 0.93
N LEU A 201 -3.52 -4.40 1.64
CA LEU A 201 -2.18 -4.36 1.05
C LEU A 201 -1.79 -5.71 0.43
N ALA A 202 -2.05 -6.82 1.12
CA ALA A 202 -1.80 -8.15 0.60
C ALA A 202 -2.65 -8.45 -0.65
N GLN A 203 -3.92 -8.02 -0.67
CA GLN A 203 -4.81 -8.16 -1.82
C GLN A 203 -4.33 -7.35 -3.02
N LEU A 204 -3.85 -6.11 -2.79
CA LEU A 204 -3.27 -5.29 -3.85
C LEU A 204 -2.06 -5.99 -4.47
N ARG A 205 -1.13 -6.47 -3.63
CA ARG A 205 0.03 -7.24 -4.09
C ARG A 205 -0.39 -8.49 -4.88
N SER A 206 -1.43 -9.19 -4.44
CA SER A 206 -1.92 -10.41 -5.11
C SER A 206 -2.58 -10.16 -6.47
N ALA A 207 -2.96 -8.92 -6.79
CA ALA A 207 -3.54 -8.57 -8.07
C ALA A 207 -2.48 -8.29 -9.16
N LEU A 208 -1.26 -7.90 -8.77
CA LEU A 208 -0.16 -7.54 -9.68
C LEU A 208 0.34 -8.69 -10.59
N PRO A 209 0.39 -9.97 -10.16
CA PRO A 209 0.90 -11.05 -11.00
C PRO A 209 0.19 -11.21 -12.34
N VAL A 210 -1.09 -10.87 -12.44
CA VAL A 210 -1.84 -10.94 -13.72
C VAL A 210 -1.22 -9.98 -14.73
N VAL A 211 -1.00 -8.72 -14.33
CA VAL A 211 -0.40 -7.71 -15.21
C VAL A 211 1.07 -8.02 -15.47
N SER A 212 1.81 -8.46 -14.45
CA SER A 212 3.22 -8.86 -14.58
C SER A 212 3.38 -10.00 -15.61
N PHE A 213 2.48 -10.99 -15.60
CA PHE A 213 2.49 -12.08 -16.58
C PHE A 213 2.28 -11.57 -18.00
N VAL A 214 1.32 -10.65 -18.21
CA VAL A 214 1.05 -10.08 -19.53
C VAL A 214 2.26 -9.29 -20.05
N ILE A 215 2.90 -8.50 -19.18
CA ILE A 215 4.13 -7.76 -19.49
C ILE A 215 5.24 -8.75 -19.86
N LYS A 216 5.60 -9.66 -18.97
CA LYS A 216 6.72 -10.61 -19.16
C LYS A 216 6.53 -11.51 -20.37
N ARG A 217 5.31 -11.96 -20.66
CA ARG A 217 5.05 -12.79 -21.85
C ARG A 217 5.23 -12.00 -23.17
N THR A 218 5.08 -10.68 -23.14
CA THR A 218 5.10 -9.87 -24.37
C THR A 218 6.45 -9.23 -24.64
N VAL A 219 7.19 -8.87 -23.59
CA VAL A 219 8.49 -8.15 -23.71
C VAL A 219 9.66 -8.86 -23.01
N GLY A 220 9.42 -9.95 -22.30
CA GLY A 220 10.44 -10.75 -21.61
C GLY A 220 10.98 -11.92 -22.43
#